data_AF-A0A1V5NL61-F1
#
_entry.id   AF-A0A1V5NL61-F1
#
_cell.length_a   1.000
_cell.length_b   1.000
_cell.length_c   1.000
_cell.angle_alpha   90.00
_cell.angle_beta   90.00
_cell.angle_gamma   90.00
#
_symmetry.space_group_name_H-M   'P 1'
#
loop_
_entity.id
_entity.type
_entity.pdbx_description
1 polymer ?
#
loop_
_entity_poly.entity_id
_entity_poly.type
_entity_poly.pdbx_seq_one_letter_code
_entity_poly.pdbx_strand_id
1 'polypeptide(L)'
;MTGLAVILAFGCVALALLPEIEGRIRQRQYAAAYEAHGPDRDIAPAWTICDDPAAPRRIGFSTGWYKNQGYKWYWAPLLGRKLQNDLTYVPITTDGSIVEYDDAAAVAAKADPEAWLRRLSELRIDTLVFFPPFPPEHAWVIARPDLFRPEGTASPALVFHVIEKMEDSTLRR
;
A
#
# COMPACT_ATOMS: atom_id res chain seq x y z
N MET A 1 -15.75 19.50 45.74
CA MET A 1 -14.72 18.65 45.09
C MET A 1 -15.29 17.64 44.09
N THR A 2 -16.58 17.29 44.15
CA THR A 2 -17.22 16.30 43.24
C THR A 2 -17.38 16.78 41.80
N GLY A 3 -17.61 18.07 41.55
CA GLY A 3 -17.80 18.61 40.18
C GLY A 3 -16.57 18.52 39.27
N LEU A 4 -15.37 18.78 39.81
CA LEU A 4 -14.12 18.74 39.03
C LEU A 4 -13.76 17.31 38.61
N ALA A 5 -13.95 16.33 39.50
CA ALA A 5 -13.69 14.93 39.21
C ALA A 5 -14.60 14.39 38.10
N VAL A 6 -15.88 14.80 38.09
CA VAL A 6 -16.82 14.42 37.03
C VAL A 6 -16.41 15.04 35.70
N ILE A 7 -16.04 16.32 35.66
CA ILE A 7 -15.58 16.99 34.43
C ILE A 7 -14.32 16.31 33.86
N LEU A 8 -13.35 16.00 34.72
CA LEU A 8 -12.14 15.28 34.31
C LEU A 8 -12.45 13.88 33.80
N ALA A 9 -13.33 13.13 34.47
CA ALA A 9 -13.74 11.81 34.02
C ALA A 9 -14.42 11.85 32.65
N PHE A 10 -15.35 12.78 32.43
CA PHE A 10 -15.98 12.98 31.12
C PHE A 10 -14.97 13.41 30.05
N GLY A 11 -14.03 14.30 30.38
CA GLY A 11 -12.95 14.71 29.48
C GLY A 11 -12.07 13.52 29.07
N CYS A 12 -11.67 12.67 30.01
CA CYS A 12 -10.88 11.48 29.74
C CYS A 12 -11.63 10.46 28.88
N VAL A 13 -12.93 10.24 29.13
CA VAL A 13 -13.76 9.35 28.31
C VAL A 13 -13.92 9.92 26.89
N ALA A 14 -14.19 11.22 26.75
CA ALA A 14 -14.30 11.87 25.45
C ALA A 14 -12.99 11.77 24.65
N LEU A 15 -11.85 12.00 25.29
CA LEU A 15 -10.52 11.85 24.67
C LEU A 15 -10.21 10.40 24.31
N ALA A 16 -10.64 9.42 25.11
CA ALA A 16 -10.45 8.00 24.80
C ALA A 16 -11.31 7.52 23.62
N LEU A 17 -12.49 8.11 23.43
CA LEU A 17 -13.41 7.79 22.33
C LEU A 17 -13.10 8.55 21.04
N LEU A 18 -12.39 9.69 21.13
CA LEU A 18 -12.10 10.53 19.98
C LEU A 18 -11.37 9.79 18.83
N PRO A 19 -10.35 8.95 19.08
CA PRO A 19 -9.67 8.19 18.01
C PRO A 19 -10.58 7.18 17.30
N GLU A 20 -11.55 6.60 18.01
CA GLU A 20 -12.53 5.66 17.44
C GLU A 20 -13.52 6.39 16.53
N ILE A 21 -13.98 7.57 16.97
CA ILE A 21 -14.86 8.43 16.17
C ILE A 21 -14.12 8.95 14.93
N GLU A 22 -12.90 9.44 15.11
CA GLU A 22 -12.03 9.90 14.02
C GLU A 22 -11.79 8.78 13.00
N GLY A 23 -11.42 7.57 13.47
CA GLY A 23 -11.18 6.42 12.60
C GLY A 23 -12.39 6.04 11.74
N ARG A 24 -13.60 6.12 12.28
CA ARG A 24 -14.85 5.84 11.53
C ARG A 24 -15.15 6.91 10.48
N ILE A 25 -14.84 8.17 10.79
CA ILE A 25 -15.11 9.29 9.89
C ILE A 25 -14.02 9.40 8.82
N ARG A 26 -12.78 9.01 9.13
CA ARG A 26 -11.59 9.13 8.28
C ARG A 26 -11.76 8.47 6.91
N GLN A 27 -12.30 7.25 6.84
CA GLN A 27 -12.54 6.58 5.56
C GLN A 27 -13.55 7.32 4.69
N ARG A 28 -14.63 7.83 5.31
CA ARG A 28 -15.63 8.66 4.61
C ARG A 28 -15.02 9.98 4.16
N GLN A 29 -14.19 10.60 4.99
CA GLN A 29 -13.48 11.83 4.66
C GLN A 29 -12.51 11.60 3.50
N TYR A 30 -11.75 10.50 3.45
CA TYR A 30 -10.90 10.21 2.29
C TYR A 30 -11.69 10.05 1.00
N ALA A 31 -12.88 9.44 1.05
CA ALA A 31 -13.75 9.34 -0.11
C ALA A 31 -14.41 10.68 -0.50
N ALA A 32 -14.69 11.55 0.48
CA ALA A 32 -15.47 12.77 0.31
C ALA A 32 -14.62 14.06 0.20
N ALA A 33 -13.35 14.04 0.60
CA ALA A 33 -12.48 15.20 0.64
C ALA A 33 -12.33 15.80 -0.76
N TYR A 34 -12.37 17.13 -0.79
CA TYR A 34 -12.11 17.92 -1.97
C TYR A 34 -10.74 18.58 -1.78
N GLU A 35 -9.73 18.08 -2.47
CA GLU A 35 -8.43 18.75 -2.59
C GLU A 35 -8.37 19.44 -3.95
N ALA A 36 -7.64 20.55 -4.05
CA ALA A 36 -7.51 21.32 -5.29
C ALA A 36 -6.99 20.47 -6.48
N HIS A 37 -6.26 19.39 -6.16
CA HIS A 37 -5.95 18.28 -7.05
C HIS A 37 -6.41 16.99 -6.36
N GLY A 38 -7.73 16.77 -6.35
CA GLY A 38 -8.38 15.71 -5.58
C GLY A 38 -7.63 14.38 -5.69
N PRO A 39 -7.43 13.64 -4.58
CA PRO A 39 -6.86 12.31 -4.66
C PRO A 39 -7.69 11.47 -5.64
N ASP A 40 -7.03 10.72 -6.52
CA ASP A 40 -7.71 9.81 -7.44
C ASP A 40 -8.54 8.83 -6.60
N ARG A 41 -9.85 9.08 -6.50
CA ARG A 41 -10.75 8.33 -5.59
C ARG A 41 -10.75 6.84 -5.87
N ASP A 42 -10.35 6.47 -7.09
CA ASP A 42 -10.18 5.10 -7.54
C ASP A 42 -9.13 4.34 -6.71
N ILE A 43 -8.18 5.02 -6.06
CA ILE A 43 -7.15 4.39 -5.21
C ILE A 43 -7.54 4.32 -3.73
N ALA A 44 -8.56 5.06 -3.29
CA ALA A 44 -9.01 5.09 -1.90
C ALA A 44 -9.41 3.71 -1.31
N PRO A 45 -9.94 2.75 -2.10
CA PRO A 45 -10.18 1.39 -1.59
C PRO A 45 -8.93 0.72 -1.04
N ALA A 46 -7.75 0.95 -1.64
CA ALA A 46 -6.50 0.37 -1.16
C ALA A 46 -6.14 0.87 0.26
N TRP A 47 -6.37 2.16 0.52
CA TRP A 47 -6.15 2.72 1.85
C TRP A 47 -7.04 2.09 2.91
N THR A 48 -8.29 1.80 2.56
CA THR A 48 -9.25 1.16 3.47
C THR A 48 -8.84 -0.29 3.78
N ILE A 49 -8.38 -1.03 2.76
CA ILE A 49 -7.95 -2.44 2.91
C ILE A 49 -6.69 -2.56 3.77
N CYS A 50 -5.76 -1.62 3.63
CA CYS A 50 -4.49 -1.63 4.36
C CYS A 50 -4.58 -1.02 5.77
N ASP A 51 -5.70 -0.39 6.15
CA ASP A 51 -5.82 0.31 7.43
C ASP A 51 -6.50 -0.54 8.52
N ASP A 52 -5.80 -1.58 8.98
CA ASP A 52 -6.17 -2.38 10.15
C ASP A 52 -5.04 -2.38 11.21
N PRO A 53 -5.19 -1.67 12.34
CA PRO A 53 -4.22 -1.70 13.42
C PRO A 53 -3.99 -3.06 14.09
N ALA A 54 -4.92 -4.01 13.96
CA ALA A 54 -4.76 -5.36 14.50
C ALA A 54 -3.94 -6.28 13.58
N ALA A 55 -3.75 -5.88 12.32
CA ALA A 55 -3.00 -6.63 11.31
C ALA A 55 -2.02 -5.72 10.55
N PRO A 56 -0.91 -5.30 11.18
CA PRO A 56 0.18 -4.57 10.50
C PRO A 56 0.67 -5.31 9.25
N ARG A 57 0.87 -4.58 8.16
CA ARG A 57 1.31 -5.13 6.86
C ARG A 57 2.71 -4.67 6.48
N ARG A 58 3.45 -5.53 5.78
CA ARG A 58 4.68 -5.18 5.05
C ARG A 58 4.34 -4.99 3.58
N ILE A 59 4.20 -3.73 3.20
CA ILE A 59 3.66 -3.32 1.91
C ILE A 59 4.79 -3.02 0.93
N GLY A 60 4.82 -3.78 -0.17
CA GLY A 60 5.55 -3.41 -1.39
C GLY A 60 4.69 -2.48 -2.22
N PHE A 61 5.14 -1.25 -2.45
CA PHE A 61 4.35 -0.25 -3.18
C PHE A 61 5.07 0.24 -4.43
N SER A 62 4.36 0.30 -5.55
CA SER A 62 4.83 1.01 -6.74
C SER A 62 3.69 1.67 -7.53
N THR A 63 4.05 2.68 -8.31
CA THR A 63 3.17 3.39 -9.22
C THR A 63 3.98 3.75 -10.47
N GLY A 64 3.31 3.81 -11.62
CA GLY A 64 3.92 4.18 -12.88
C GLY A 64 4.20 5.66 -13.01
N TRP A 65 4.90 6.01 -14.08
CA TRP A 65 5.18 7.39 -14.43
C TRP A 65 4.00 8.06 -15.14
N TYR A 66 3.47 9.14 -14.57
CA TYR A 66 2.43 9.94 -15.21
C TYR A 66 3.07 11.01 -16.10
N LYS A 67 3.45 10.64 -17.33
CA LYS A 67 3.97 11.52 -18.42
C LYS A 67 4.66 12.83 -17.96
N ASN A 68 3.89 13.89 -17.72
CA ASN A 68 4.42 15.23 -17.42
C ASN A 68 4.28 15.65 -15.94
N GLN A 69 3.73 14.79 -15.09
CA GLN A 69 3.48 15.06 -13.67
C GLN A 69 4.33 14.18 -12.74
N GLY A 70 5.06 13.20 -13.31
CA GLY A 70 5.90 12.27 -12.55
C GLY A 70 5.09 11.22 -11.81
N TYR A 71 5.62 10.75 -10.69
CA TYR A 71 4.95 9.76 -9.85
C TYR A 71 3.89 10.42 -8.95
N LYS A 72 2.68 9.87 -8.95
CA LYS A 72 1.65 10.24 -7.97
C LYS A 72 1.84 9.43 -6.68
N TRP A 73 2.76 9.88 -5.83
CA TRP A 73 3.09 9.22 -4.58
C TRP A 73 2.09 9.56 -3.46
N TYR A 74 0.98 8.82 -3.38
CA TYR A 74 0.01 8.92 -2.28
C TYR A 74 0.30 7.92 -1.15
N TRP A 75 1.45 8.09 -0.48
CA TRP A 75 1.95 7.10 0.50
C TRP A 75 1.33 7.18 1.88
N ALA A 76 1.04 8.40 2.36
CA ALA A 76 0.70 8.61 3.76
C ALA A 76 -0.49 7.76 4.24
N PRO A 77 -1.56 7.54 3.46
CA PRO A 77 -2.65 6.67 3.89
C PRO A 77 -2.27 5.18 4.01
N LEU A 78 -1.29 4.71 3.22
CA LEU A 78 -0.84 3.30 3.25
C LEU A 78 -0.04 2.96 4.50
N LEU A 79 0.52 3.96 5.20
CA LEU A 79 1.14 3.76 6.52
C LEU A 79 0.10 3.34 7.59
N GLY A 80 -1.19 3.55 7.31
CA GLY A 80 -2.29 3.22 8.22
C GLY A 80 -2.53 4.29 9.29
N ARG A 81 -3.69 4.23 9.95
CA ARG A 81 -4.16 5.28 10.87
C ARG A 81 -3.29 5.42 12.13
N LYS A 82 -2.54 4.38 12.49
CA LYS A 82 -1.59 4.36 13.62
C LYS A 82 -0.13 4.25 13.15
N LEU A 83 0.15 4.51 11.88
CA LEU A 83 1.47 4.28 11.27
C LEU A 83 1.95 2.83 11.49
N GLN A 84 1.02 1.89 11.46
CA GLN A 84 1.29 0.49 11.79
C GLN A 84 1.96 -0.29 10.64
N ASN A 85 1.85 0.19 9.39
CA ASN A 85 2.36 -0.54 8.24
C ASN A 85 3.77 -0.10 7.87
N ASP A 86 4.58 -1.06 7.40
CA ASP A 86 5.86 -0.80 6.76
C ASP A 86 5.66 -0.65 5.24
N LEU A 87 6.17 0.42 4.64
CA LEU A 87 6.03 0.71 3.21
C LEU A 87 7.41 0.74 2.54
N THR A 88 7.62 -0.11 1.55
CA THR A 88 8.91 -0.24 0.84
C THR A 88 8.68 -0.29 -0.67
N TYR A 89 9.47 0.48 -1.43
CA TYR A 89 9.62 0.24 -2.86
C TYR A 89 10.60 -0.90 -3.09
N VAL A 90 10.25 -1.85 -3.95
CA VAL A 90 11.08 -3.03 -4.25
C VAL A 90 11.64 -2.90 -5.66
N PRO A 91 12.96 -2.68 -5.83
CA PRO A 91 13.55 -2.49 -7.14
C PRO A 91 13.37 -3.69 -8.07
N ILE A 92 13.01 -3.40 -9.32
CA ILE A 92 12.74 -4.42 -10.33
C ILE A 92 13.98 -4.89 -11.09
N THR A 93 15.15 -4.31 -10.85
CA THR A 93 16.39 -4.62 -11.59
C THR A 93 17.13 -5.81 -10.95
N THR A 94 17.96 -6.52 -11.73
CA THR A 94 18.73 -7.64 -11.21
C THR A 94 19.68 -7.24 -10.08
N ASP A 95 20.31 -6.07 -10.15
CA ASP A 95 21.29 -5.59 -9.16
C ASP A 95 20.66 -4.78 -8.01
N GLY A 96 19.37 -4.46 -8.11
CA GLY A 96 18.66 -3.67 -7.10
C GLY A 96 18.79 -2.16 -7.31
N SER A 97 19.43 -1.71 -8.39
CA SER A 97 19.41 -0.31 -8.80
C SER A 97 17.99 0.17 -9.15
N ILE A 98 17.73 1.45 -8.95
CA ILE A 98 16.45 2.06 -9.34
C ILE A 98 16.50 2.38 -10.83
N VAL A 99 15.42 2.07 -11.55
CA VAL A 99 15.18 2.47 -12.94
C VAL A 99 13.94 3.34 -12.97
N GLU A 100 14.01 4.45 -13.72
CA GLU A 100 12.88 5.36 -13.89
C GLU A 100 11.88 4.80 -14.89
N TYR A 101 10.59 4.90 -14.56
CA TYR A 101 9.50 4.37 -15.39
C TYR A 101 9.13 5.25 -16.59
N ASP A 102 9.76 6.42 -16.76
CA ASP A 102 9.63 7.25 -17.96
C ASP A 102 10.51 6.76 -19.13
N ASP A 103 11.55 5.98 -18.85
CA ASP A 103 12.40 5.32 -19.85
C ASP A 103 12.02 3.85 -20.04
N ALA A 104 11.04 3.63 -20.92
CA ALA A 104 10.56 2.28 -21.25
C ALA A 104 11.66 1.36 -21.80
N ALA A 105 12.68 1.90 -22.48
CA ALA A 105 13.78 1.09 -23.02
C ALA A 105 14.71 0.61 -21.90
N ALA A 106 15.03 1.47 -20.93
CA ALA A 106 15.79 1.09 -19.76
C ALA A 106 15.04 0.08 -18.87
N VAL A 107 13.73 0.27 -18.68
CA VAL A 107 12.88 -0.70 -17.97
C VAL A 107 12.92 -2.06 -18.67
N ALA A 108 12.67 -2.11 -19.99
CA ALA A 108 12.69 -3.36 -20.74
C ALA A 108 14.05 -4.07 -20.71
N ALA A 109 15.14 -3.31 -20.68
CA ALA A 109 16.50 -3.87 -20.67
C ALA A 109 16.94 -4.40 -19.29
N LYS A 110 16.42 -3.82 -18.19
CA LYS A 110 16.93 -4.09 -16.83
C LYS A 110 15.95 -4.82 -15.92
N ALA A 111 14.65 -4.81 -16.24
CA ALA A 111 13.63 -5.45 -15.43
C ALA A 111 13.84 -6.96 -15.35
N ASP A 112 13.85 -7.49 -14.13
CA ASP A 112 14.06 -8.90 -13.81
C ASP A 112 12.99 -9.34 -12.80
N PRO A 113 11.87 -9.93 -13.29
CA PRO A 113 10.77 -10.36 -12.43
C PRO A 113 11.20 -11.39 -11.38
N GLU A 114 12.17 -12.26 -11.69
CA GLU A 114 12.64 -13.29 -10.77
C GLU A 114 13.48 -12.68 -9.65
N ALA A 115 14.36 -11.70 -9.97
CA ALA A 115 15.08 -10.96 -8.94
C ALA A 115 14.14 -10.15 -8.06
N TRP A 116 13.11 -9.53 -8.64
CA TRP A 116 12.07 -8.83 -7.89
C TRP A 116 11.31 -9.76 -6.94
N LEU A 117 10.89 -10.94 -7.39
CA LEU A 117 10.22 -11.95 -6.56
C LEU A 117 11.10 -12.41 -5.39
N ARG A 118 12.40 -12.65 -5.61
CA ARG A 118 13.34 -12.99 -4.52
C ARG A 118 13.39 -11.89 -3.47
N ARG A 119 13.47 -10.62 -3.89
CA ARG A 119 13.49 -9.48 -2.96
C ARG A 119 12.20 -9.35 -2.16
N LEU A 120 11.04 -9.62 -2.77
CA LEU A 120 9.78 -9.65 -2.02
C LEU A 120 9.85 -10.66 -0.87
N SER A 121 10.40 -11.85 -1.13
CA SER A 121 10.60 -12.88 -0.10
C SER A 121 11.62 -12.45 0.96
N GLU A 122 12.77 -11.91 0.56
CA GLU A 122 13.83 -11.46 1.47
C GLU A 122 13.36 -10.34 2.42
N LEU A 123 12.59 -9.39 1.90
CA LEU A 123 12.00 -8.28 2.66
C LEU A 123 10.73 -8.72 3.44
N ARG A 124 10.25 -9.94 3.21
CA ARG A 124 8.99 -10.50 3.74
C ARG A 124 7.81 -9.58 3.44
N ILE A 125 7.70 -9.12 2.20
CA ILE A 125 6.54 -8.38 1.73
C ILE A 125 5.34 -9.34 1.73
N ASP A 126 4.28 -8.97 2.45
CA ASP A 126 3.04 -9.75 2.56
C ASP A 126 1.89 -9.15 1.74
N THR A 127 2.02 -7.88 1.35
CA THR A 127 1.01 -7.11 0.65
C THR A 127 1.68 -6.31 -0.45
N LEU A 128 1.13 -6.33 -1.66
CA LEU A 128 1.53 -5.47 -2.77
C LEU A 128 0.42 -4.48 -3.06
N VAL A 129 0.80 -3.22 -3.29
CA VAL A 129 -0.14 -2.16 -3.67
C VAL A 129 0.38 -1.44 -4.91
N PHE A 130 -0.46 -1.38 -5.95
CA PHE A 130 -0.14 -0.72 -7.21
C PHE A 130 -1.16 0.36 -7.52
N PHE A 131 -0.70 1.58 -7.81
CA PHE A 131 -1.58 2.66 -8.26
C PHE A 131 -1.41 2.93 -9.76
N PRO A 132 -2.48 3.38 -10.45
CA PRO A 132 -2.38 3.83 -11.82
C PRO A 132 -1.54 5.12 -11.92
N PRO A 133 -0.81 5.32 -13.03
CA PRO A 133 -0.66 4.40 -14.15
C PRO A 133 0.09 3.14 -13.70
N PHE A 134 -0.35 1.95 -14.09
CA PHE A 134 0.19 0.73 -13.48
C PHE A 134 1.64 0.46 -13.92
N PRO A 135 2.54 0.13 -12.97
CA PRO A 135 3.92 -0.21 -13.29
C PRO A 135 4.02 -1.67 -13.80
N PRO A 136 5.15 -2.09 -14.41
CA PRO A 136 5.32 -3.43 -14.98
C PRO A 136 4.98 -4.59 -14.03
N GLU A 137 5.30 -4.43 -12.74
CA GLU A 137 5.08 -5.40 -11.67
C GLU A 137 3.60 -5.80 -11.52
N HIS A 138 2.68 -4.87 -11.81
CA HIS A 138 1.25 -5.16 -11.76
C HIS A 138 0.86 -6.26 -12.74
N ALA A 139 1.42 -6.23 -13.96
CA ALA A 139 1.20 -7.27 -14.95
C ALA A 139 1.83 -8.61 -14.53
N TRP A 140 3.01 -8.57 -13.89
CA TRP A 140 3.68 -9.78 -13.37
C TRP A 140 2.85 -10.46 -12.28
N VAL A 141 2.28 -9.67 -11.38
CA VAL A 141 1.41 -10.13 -10.29
C VAL A 141 0.11 -10.73 -10.84
N ILE A 142 -0.54 -10.07 -11.80
CA ILE A 142 -1.73 -10.60 -12.48
C ILE A 142 -1.44 -11.94 -13.16
N ALA A 143 -0.25 -12.10 -13.75
CA ALA A 143 0.15 -13.33 -14.43
C ALA A 143 0.48 -14.49 -13.48
N ARG A 144 0.55 -14.25 -12.16
CA ARG A 144 0.97 -15.23 -11.14
C ARG A 144 -0.08 -15.40 -10.03
N PRO A 145 -1.30 -15.87 -10.35
CA PRO A 145 -2.34 -16.11 -9.35
C PRO A 145 -1.99 -17.26 -8.38
N ASP A 146 -0.96 -18.05 -8.68
CA ASP A 146 -0.37 -19.05 -7.79
C ASP A 146 0.37 -18.42 -6.60
N LEU A 147 0.88 -17.20 -6.75
CA LEU A 147 1.63 -16.47 -5.74
C LEU A 147 0.87 -15.28 -5.15
N PHE A 148 -0.07 -14.70 -5.89
CA PHE A 148 -0.73 -13.47 -5.48
C PHE A 148 -2.25 -13.59 -5.55
N ARG A 149 -2.92 -13.08 -4.51
CA ARG A 149 -4.38 -13.05 -4.43
C ARG A 149 -4.86 -11.60 -4.40
N PRO A 150 -5.71 -11.15 -5.34
CA PRO A 150 -6.27 -9.81 -5.27
C PRO A 150 -7.15 -9.64 -4.02
N GLU A 151 -7.06 -8.47 -3.39
CA GLU A 151 -7.91 -8.06 -2.27
C GLU A 151 -8.77 -6.85 -2.67
N GLY A 152 -10.05 -6.87 -2.28
CA GLY A 152 -11.00 -5.81 -2.56
C GLY A 152 -11.74 -5.96 -3.89
N THR A 153 -12.44 -4.89 -4.29
CA THR A 153 -13.38 -4.88 -5.43
C THR A 153 -12.94 -3.97 -6.58
N ALA A 154 -11.79 -3.31 -6.46
CA ALA A 154 -11.27 -2.42 -7.50
C ALA A 154 -10.97 -3.19 -8.79
N SER A 155 -11.21 -2.55 -9.94
CA SER A 155 -10.89 -3.09 -11.27
C SER A 155 -10.16 -2.04 -12.11
N PRO A 156 -8.88 -2.27 -12.48
CA PRO A 156 -8.03 -3.39 -12.08
C PRO A 156 -7.78 -3.47 -10.57
N ALA A 157 -7.44 -4.66 -10.06
CA ALA A 157 -7.12 -4.84 -8.64
C ALA A 157 -5.89 -4.01 -8.26
N LEU A 158 -5.96 -3.36 -7.10
CA LEU A 158 -4.91 -2.47 -6.59
C LEU A 158 -4.07 -3.12 -5.48
N VAL A 159 -4.69 -3.99 -4.68
CA VAL A 159 -4.08 -4.64 -3.53
C VAL A 159 -4.01 -6.13 -3.79
N PHE A 160 -2.85 -6.72 -3.49
CA PHE A 160 -2.63 -8.15 -3.60
C PHE A 160 -1.98 -8.67 -2.34
N HIS A 161 -2.47 -9.79 -1.83
CA HIS A 161 -1.81 -10.54 -0.77
C HIS A 161 -0.85 -11.57 -1.36
N VAL A 162 0.35 -11.65 -0.78
CA VAL A 162 1.37 -12.65 -1.13
C VAL A 162 1.04 -13.97 -0.44
N ILE A 163 0.87 -15.03 -1.22
CA ILE A 163 0.51 -16.35 -0.73
C ILE A 163 1.79 -17.04 -0.22
N GLU A 164 1.73 -17.59 1.00
CA GLU A 164 2.82 -18.21 1.79
C GLU A 164 3.73 -19.20 1.02
N LYS A 165 3.27 -19.76 -0.10
CA LYS A 165 4.07 -20.62 -1.01
C LYS A 165 5.32 -19.95 -1.58
N MET A 166 5.44 -18.63 -1.51
CA MET A 166 6.65 -17.94 -1.96
C MET A 166 7.88 -18.35 -1.13
N GLU A 167 7.75 -18.59 0.19
CA GLU A 167 8.87 -18.89 1.08
C GLU A 167 9.57 -20.23 0.75
N ASP A 168 8.84 -21.21 0.23
CA ASP A 168 9.37 -22.58 0.00
C ASP A 168 9.91 -22.77 -1.44
N SER A 169 9.56 -21.87 -2.37
CA SER A 169 9.98 -21.95 -3.78
C SER A 169 11.40 -21.43 -4.04
N THR A 170 11.86 -20.50 -3.22
CA THR A 170 13.20 -19.89 -3.31
C THR A 170 14.30 -20.75 -2.68
N LEU A 171 13.93 -21.72 -1.84
CA LEU A 171 14.86 -22.64 -1.16
C LEU A 171 15.16 -23.91 -1.96
N ARG A 172 14.55 -24.12 -3.14
CA ARG A 172 14.68 -25.34 -3.95
C ARG A 172 15.43 -25.16 -5.28
N ARG A 173 16.27 -24.15 -5.42
CA ARG A 173 17.17 -24.01 -6.58
C ARG A 173 18.61 -23.79 -6.17
#